data_AF-A0A838N5R8-F1
#
_entry.id   AF-A0A838N5R8-F1
#
_cell.length_a   1.000
_cell.length_b   1.000
_cell.length_c   1.000
_cell.angle_alpha   90.00
_cell.angle_beta   90.00
_cell.angle_gamma   90.00
#
_symmetry.space_group_name_H-M   'P 1'
#
loop_
_entity.id
_entity.type
_entity.pdbx_description
1 polymer ?
#
loop_
_entity_poly.entity_id
_entity_poly.type
_entity_poly.pdbx_seq_one_letter_code
_entity_poly.pdbx_strand_id
1 'polypeptide(L)'
;MAGADEYLRTLAIARLYFDNISSLQSSWVTMGPKIGQIAMMFGANDMGSVMMEENVVSAAGATYKLEAREICRLIRDAGWVPAQRDQYYNILKRHDGPDSPDLLPVVHPPMREVKRIDKQFIGAAPGLDDGADRNVKLQLPLLSDRA
;
A
#
# COMPACT_ATOMS: atom_id res chain seq x y z
N MET A 1 -1.74 9.72 -19.10
CA MET A 1 -1.62 8.49 -18.29
C MET A 1 -2.97 7.82 -18.29
N ALA A 2 -3.04 6.49 -18.39
CA ALA A 2 -4.30 5.75 -18.28
C ALA A 2 -4.92 5.96 -16.89
N GLY A 3 -6.25 6.07 -16.83
CA GLY A 3 -6.98 6.07 -15.57
C GLY A 3 -6.88 4.71 -14.86
N ALA A 4 -7.19 4.66 -13.56
CA ALA A 4 -7.17 3.41 -12.80
C ALA A 4 -8.16 2.38 -13.38
N ASP A 5 -9.31 2.84 -13.89
CA ASP A 5 -10.33 2.02 -14.53
C ASP A 5 -9.85 1.41 -15.85
N GLU A 6 -9.19 2.21 -16.69
CA GLU A 6 -8.60 1.75 -17.96
C GLU A 6 -7.47 0.75 -17.69
N TYR A 7 -6.62 1.04 -16.71
CA TYR A 7 -5.54 0.14 -16.28
C TYR A 7 -6.09 -1.22 -15.81
N LEU A 8 -7.05 -1.24 -14.88
CA LEU A 8 -7.61 -2.47 -14.33
C LEU A 8 -8.33 -3.29 -15.41
N ARG A 9 -9.08 -2.63 -16.29
CA ARG A 9 -9.72 -3.29 -17.44
C ARG A 9 -8.69 -3.93 -18.37
N THR A 10 -7.63 -3.20 -18.69
CA THR A 10 -6.54 -3.69 -19.56
C THR A 10 -5.84 -4.90 -18.93
N LEU A 11 -5.56 -4.85 -17.62
CA LEU A 11 -4.98 -5.97 -16.89
C LEU A 11 -5.86 -7.22 -16.92
N ALA A 12 -7.18 -7.07 -16.71
CA ALA A 12 -8.12 -8.19 -16.76
C ALA A 12 -8.18 -8.81 -18.16
N ILE A 13 -8.22 -7.99 -19.21
CA ILE A 13 -8.14 -8.46 -20.60
C ILE A 13 -6.83 -9.22 -20.83
N ALA A 14 -5.70 -8.67 -20.39
CA ALA A 14 -4.40 -9.32 -20.52
C ALA A 14 -4.37 -10.70 -19.83
N ARG A 15 -4.93 -10.82 -18.62
CA ARG A 15 -5.02 -12.11 -17.91
C ARG A 15 -5.88 -13.14 -18.65
N LEU A 16 -6.95 -12.72 -19.31
CA LEU A 16 -7.80 -13.61 -20.11
C LEU A 16 -7.16 -14.00 -21.45
N TYR A 17 -6.37 -13.10 -22.04
CA TYR A 17 -5.77 -13.30 -23.36
C TYR A 17 -4.46 -14.08 -23.31
N PHE A 18 -3.60 -13.80 -22.32
CA PHE A 18 -2.29 -14.45 -22.17
C PHE A 18 -2.38 -15.64 -21.22
N ASP A 19 -2.78 -16.80 -21.76
CA ASP A 19 -2.86 -18.08 -21.03
C ASP A 19 -1.49 -18.71 -20.74
N ASN A 20 -0.43 -18.22 -21.38
CA ASN A 20 0.93 -18.71 -21.29
C ASN A 20 1.86 -17.85 -20.42
N ILE A 21 1.36 -16.76 -19.82
CA ILE A 21 2.11 -15.89 -18.92
C ILE A 21 1.69 -16.16 -17.47
N SER A 22 2.57 -16.82 -16.72
CA SER A 22 2.28 -17.23 -15.34
C SER A 22 2.12 -16.05 -14.38
N SER A 23 2.88 -14.97 -14.57
CA SER A 23 2.92 -13.82 -13.65
C SER A 23 2.55 -12.51 -14.34
N LEU A 24 1.63 -11.76 -13.73
CA LEU A 24 1.31 -10.38 -14.10
C LEU A 24 1.51 -9.49 -12.88
N GLN A 25 2.43 -8.53 -13.01
CA GLN A 25 2.77 -7.60 -11.94
C GLN A 25 1.76 -6.44 -11.88
N SER A 26 1.34 -6.08 -10.67
CA SER A 26 0.59 -4.85 -10.43
C SER A 26 1.48 -3.62 -10.60
N SER A 27 0.89 -2.52 -11.06
CA SER A 27 1.59 -1.26 -11.31
C SER A 27 1.44 -0.30 -10.12
N TRP A 28 1.56 -0.79 -8.89
CA TRP A 28 1.32 0.00 -7.68
C TRP A 28 2.29 1.19 -7.52
N VAL A 29 3.51 1.11 -8.06
CA VAL A 29 4.51 2.19 -8.00
C VAL A 29 4.05 3.46 -8.74
N THR A 30 3.22 3.31 -9.76
CA THR A 30 2.67 4.41 -10.56
C THR A 30 1.20 4.67 -10.25
N MET A 31 0.41 3.62 -10.04
CA MET A 31 -1.04 3.70 -9.80
C MET A 31 -1.42 3.89 -8.32
N GLY A 32 -0.48 3.66 -7.41
CA GLY A 32 -0.68 3.73 -5.98
C GLY A 32 -0.99 2.38 -5.32
N PRO A 33 -0.72 2.24 -4.00
CA PRO A 33 -0.86 0.98 -3.27
C PRO A 33 -2.26 0.38 -3.33
N LYS A 34 -3.30 1.23 -3.26
CA LYS A 34 -4.70 0.76 -3.29
C LYS A 34 -5.13 0.22 -4.64
N ILE A 35 -4.67 0.84 -5.73
CA ILE A 35 -4.93 0.29 -7.07
C ILE A 35 -4.12 -0.99 -7.27
N GLY A 36 -2.88 -1.05 -6.78
CA GLY A 36 -2.08 -2.28 -6.75
C GLY A 36 -2.78 -3.44 -6.03
N GLN A 37 -3.35 -3.16 -4.87
CA GLN A 37 -4.15 -4.12 -4.11
C GLN A 37 -5.37 -4.61 -4.89
N ILE A 38 -6.14 -3.69 -5.49
CA ILE A 38 -7.32 -4.03 -6.30
C ILE A 38 -6.93 -4.82 -7.55
N ALA A 39 -5.79 -4.52 -8.17
CA ALA A 39 -5.29 -5.19 -9.36
C ALA A 39 -5.16 -6.72 -9.18
N MET A 40 -4.96 -7.20 -7.95
CA MET A 40 -4.95 -8.64 -7.65
C MET A 40 -6.28 -9.32 -8.00
N MET A 41 -7.40 -8.61 -7.84
CA MET A 41 -8.73 -9.07 -8.22
C MET A 41 -9.00 -8.98 -9.72
N PHE A 42 -8.13 -8.29 -10.47
CA PHE A 42 -8.20 -8.11 -11.92
C PHE A 42 -7.13 -8.92 -12.66
N GLY A 43 -6.50 -9.89 -11.99
CA GLY A 43 -5.60 -10.85 -12.62
C GLY A 43 -4.11 -10.61 -12.36
N ALA A 44 -3.71 -9.56 -11.63
CA ALA A 44 -2.34 -9.52 -11.11
C ALA A 44 -2.15 -10.59 -10.04
N ASN A 45 -0.96 -11.18 -9.99
CA ASN A 45 -0.57 -12.12 -8.93
C ASN A 45 0.81 -11.78 -8.35
N ASP A 46 1.35 -10.63 -8.72
CA ASP A 46 2.67 -10.18 -8.29
C ASP A 46 2.62 -8.69 -7.93
N MET A 47 3.02 -8.36 -6.70
CA MET A 47 3.13 -6.98 -6.24
C MET A 47 4.52 -6.40 -6.53
N GLY A 48 5.41 -7.12 -7.21
CA GLY A 48 6.76 -6.65 -7.52
C GLY A 48 7.66 -6.56 -6.28
N SER A 49 8.76 -5.82 -6.43
CA SER A 49 9.80 -5.72 -5.40
C SER A 49 9.49 -4.68 -4.34
N VAL A 50 10.02 -4.90 -3.13
CA VAL A 50 10.13 -3.86 -2.10
C VAL A 50 11.04 -2.74 -2.60
N MET A 51 10.68 -1.50 -2.30
CA MET A 51 11.55 -0.36 -2.58
C MET A 51 12.48 -0.19 -1.38
N MET A 52 13.65 -0.81 -1.39
CA MET A 52 14.67 -0.48 -0.38
C MET A 52 15.11 0.98 -0.55
N GLU A 53 15.35 1.68 0.57
CA GLU A 53 15.61 3.13 0.69
C GLU A 53 16.74 3.73 -0.18
N GLU A 54 17.37 2.99 -1.07
CA GLU A 54 18.53 3.43 -1.84
C GLU A 54 18.14 4.08 -3.19
N ASN A 55 18.14 5.41 -3.20
CA ASN A 55 18.51 6.32 -4.30
C ASN A 55 18.60 5.82 -5.77
N VAL A 56 17.58 5.16 -6.34
CA VAL A 56 17.49 4.99 -7.81
C VAL A 56 16.16 5.45 -8.41
N VAL A 57 15.18 5.84 -7.59
CA VAL A 57 13.83 6.21 -8.09
C VAL A 57 13.44 7.66 -7.84
N SER A 58 14.39 8.55 -7.52
CA SER A 58 14.11 9.99 -7.64
C SER A 58 14.11 10.46 -9.11
N ALA A 59 14.69 9.67 -10.03
CA ALA A 59 14.78 10.01 -11.46
C ALA A 59 13.55 9.60 -12.30
N ALA A 60 12.69 8.69 -11.81
CA ALA A 60 11.57 8.13 -12.58
C ALA A 60 10.17 8.63 -12.15
N GLY A 61 10.08 9.54 -11.18
CA GLY A 61 8.81 10.13 -10.75
C GLY A 61 7.86 9.19 -9.99
N ALA A 62 8.34 8.04 -9.50
CA ALA A 62 7.51 7.13 -8.71
C ALA A 62 7.11 7.80 -7.39
N THR A 63 5.80 7.97 -7.18
CA THR A 63 5.25 8.70 -6.02
C THR A 63 5.16 7.81 -4.77
N TYR A 64 5.11 6.49 -4.95
CA TYR A 64 4.82 5.55 -3.88
C TYR A 64 6.01 4.64 -3.57
N LYS A 65 6.28 4.45 -2.28
CA LYS A 65 7.24 3.48 -1.75
C LYS A 65 6.49 2.58 -0.78
N LEU A 66 6.76 1.28 -0.83
CA LEU A 66 6.19 0.30 0.07
C LEU A 66 7.29 -0.61 0.60
N GLU A 67 7.27 -0.80 1.91
CA GLU A 67 8.10 -1.77 2.61
C GLU A 67 7.51 -3.18 2.51
N ALA A 68 8.32 -4.21 2.82
CA ALA A 68 7.87 -5.62 2.82
C ALA A 68 6.61 -5.84 3.65
N ARG A 69 6.56 -5.19 4.83
CA ARG A 69 5.42 -5.20 5.74
C ARG A 69 4.13 -4.72 5.05
N GLU A 70 4.20 -3.65 4.28
CA GLU A 70 3.03 -3.07 3.64
C GLU A 70 2.56 -3.91 2.46
N ILE A 71 3.49 -4.41 1.64
CA ILE A 71 3.17 -5.32 0.53
C ILE A 71 2.48 -6.58 1.07
N CYS A 72 3.04 -7.21 2.11
CA CYS A 72 2.45 -8.39 2.73
C CYS A 72 1.04 -8.10 3.26
N ARG A 73 0.86 -6.96 3.94
CA ARG A 73 -0.44 -6.54 4.45
C ARG A 73 -1.46 -6.35 3.33
N LEU A 74 -1.10 -5.66 2.25
CA LEU A 74 -2.01 -5.39 1.13
C LEU A 74 -2.44 -6.68 0.43
N ILE A 75 -1.51 -7.60 0.20
CA ILE A 75 -1.79 -8.92 -0.38
C ILE A 75 -2.78 -9.70 0.52
N ARG A 76 -2.52 -9.69 1.83
CA ARG A 76 -3.37 -10.39 2.80
C ARG A 76 -4.76 -9.78 2.93
N ASP A 77 -4.84 -8.46 3.03
CA ASP A 77 -6.08 -7.70 3.08
C ASP A 77 -6.92 -7.93 1.80
N ALA A 78 -6.28 -8.27 0.66
CA ALA A 78 -6.95 -8.67 -0.58
C ALA A 78 -7.40 -10.15 -0.61
N GLY A 79 -7.17 -10.91 0.46
CA GLY A 79 -7.60 -12.31 0.60
C GLY A 79 -6.58 -13.36 0.16
N TRP A 80 -5.32 -12.98 -0.08
CA TRP A 80 -4.27 -13.87 -0.58
C TRP A 80 -3.17 -14.14 0.46
N VAL A 81 -2.36 -15.17 0.24
CA VAL A 81 -1.17 -15.46 1.06
C VAL A 81 0.05 -14.80 0.42
N PRO A 82 0.74 -13.85 1.10
CA PRO A 82 1.94 -13.25 0.56
C PRO A 82 3.08 -14.27 0.43
N ALA A 83 3.95 -14.08 -0.54
CA ALA A 83 5.13 -14.89 -0.73
C ALA A 83 6.27 -14.06 -1.31
N GLN A 84 7.48 -14.30 -0.82
CA GLN A 84 8.70 -13.78 -1.39
C GLN A 84 9.17 -14.68 -2.54
N ARG A 85 9.55 -14.07 -3.66
CA ARG A 85 10.08 -14.75 -4.84
C ARG A 85 11.45 -14.21 -5.25
N ASP A 86 12.17 -14.98 -6.07
CA ASP A 86 13.32 -14.50 -6.82
C ASP A 86 12.90 -13.85 -8.16
N GLN A 87 13.88 -13.50 -9.01
CA GLN A 87 13.64 -12.90 -10.33
C GLN A 87 13.11 -13.91 -11.37
N TYR A 88 13.26 -15.20 -11.09
CA TYR A 88 12.77 -16.30 -11.92
C TYR A 88 11.39 -16.81 -11.45
N TYR A 89 10.75 -16.08 -10.53
CA TYR A 89 9.44 -16.40 -9.95
C TYR A 89 9.42 -17.68 -9.10
N ASN A 90 10.58 -18.18 -8.66
CA ASN A 90 10.62 -19.25 -7.66
C ASN A 90 10.23 -18.69 -6.30
N ILE A 91 9.34 -19.38 -5.59
CA ILE A 91 8.95 -19.01 -4.23
C ILE A 91 10.08 -19.35 -3.26
N LEU A 92 10.65 -18.32 -2.64
CA LEU A 92 11.70 -18.46 -1.63
C LEU A 92 11.10 -18.68 -0.24
N LYS A 93 10.03 -17.93 0.09
CA LYS A 93 9.37 -18.00 1.39
C LYS A 93 7.89 -17.66 1.26
N ARG A 94 7.04 -18.51 1.84
CA ARG A 94 5.62 -18.18 2.05
C ARG A 94 5.45 -17.43 3.37
N HIS A 95 4.56 -16.46 3.38
CA HIS A 95 4.25 -15.63 4.54
C HIS A 95 2.85 -16.00 5.06
N ASP A 96 2.64 -17.26 5.41
CA ASP A 96 1.42 -17.79 6.04
C ASP A 96 1.55 -17.97 7.56
N GLY A 97 2.77 -17.86 8.10
CA GLY A 97 3.09 -17.99 9.52
C GLY A 97 3.08 -16.67 10.31
N PRO A 98 3.20 -16.75 11.65
CA PRO A 98 3.24 -15.59 12.55
C PRO A 98 4.50 -14.72 12.38
N ASP A 99 5.52 -15.24 11.71
CA ASP A 99 6.77 -14.54 11.39
C ASP A 99 6.65 -13.67 10.12
N SER A 100 5.45 -13.59 9.53
CA SER A 100 5.16 -12.73 8.39
C SER A 100 5.44 -11.24 8.68
N PRO A 101 6.09 -10.48 7.79
CA PRO A 101 6.45 -9.07 8.01
C PRO A 101 5.29 -8.18 8.45
N ASP A 102 4.07 -8.42 7.95
CA ASP A 102 2.86 -7.70 8.32
C ASP A 102 2.33 -8.03 9.72
N LEU A 103 2.64 -9.22 10.24
CA LEU A 103 2.14 -9.73 11.53
C LEU A 103 3.09 -9.47 12.70
N LEU A 104 4.35 -9.15 12.42
CA LEU A 104 5.32 -8.80 13.46
C LEU A 104 4.92 -7.49 14.17
N PRO A 105 5.18 -7.34 15.48
CA PRO A 105 4.95 -6.08 16.18
C PRO A 105 5.63 -4.90 15.47
N VAL A 106 4.95 -3.75 15.41
CA VAL A 106 5.57 -2.52 14.91
C VAL A 106 6.59 -2.07 15.96
N VAL A 107 7.86 -1.96 15.56
CA VAL A 107 8.88 -1.36 16.41
C VAL A 107 8.59 0.13 16.47
N HIS A 108 8.01 0.59 17.58
CA HIS A 108 7.90 2.01 17.82
C HIS A 108 9.30 2.59 18.08
N PRO A 109 9.65 3.74 17.49
CA PRO A 109 10.88 4.43 17.85
C PRO A 109 10.86 4.68 19.37
N PRO A 110 12.03 4.64 20.03
CA PRO A 110 12.09 4.87 21.47
C PRO A 110 11.42 6.20 21.80
N MET A 111 10.40 6.17 22.67
CA MET A 111 9.76 7.39 23.11
C MET A 111 10.81 8.24 23.82
N ARG A 112 11.11 9.40 23.25
CA ARG A 112 12.00 10.36 23.89
C ARG A 112 11.34 10.75 25.21
N GLU A 113 12.03 10.56 26.34
CA GLU A 113 11.57 11.08 27.62
C GLU A 113 11.58 12.62 27.56
N VAL A 114 10.45 13.21 27.17
CA VAL A 114 10.26 14.65 27.19
C VAL A 114 9.96 15.06 28.63
N LYS A 115 11.01 15.36 29.41
CA LYS A 115 10.90 15.78 30.82
C LYS A 115 10.30 17.17 31.00
N ARG A 116 10.25 17.98 29.94
CA ARG A 116 9.51 19.24 29.87
C ARG A 116 8.95 19.42 28.46
N ILE A 117 7.66 19.71 28.38
CA ILE A 117 7.09 20.28 27.16
C ILE A 117 7.65 21.71 27.08
N ASP A 118 8.73 21.89 26.33
CA ASP A 118 9.25 23.22 26.03
C ASP A 118 8.21 23.92 25.15
N LYS A 119 7.37 24.76 25.75
CA LYS A 119 6.35 25.58 25.04
C LYS A 119 6.95 26.45 23.93
N GLN A 120 8.27 26.62 23.88
CA GLN A 120 9.00 27.32 22.81
C GLN A 120 9.05 26.54 21.48
N PHE A 121 8.76 25.24 21.47
CA PHE A 121 8.69 24.40 20.27
C PHE A 121 7.28 23.91 19.94
N ILE A 122 6.23 24.56 20.45
CA ILE A 122 4.94 24.57 19.75
C ILE A 122 5.04 25.64 18.66
N GLY A 123 5.97 25.45 17.73
CA GLY A 123 5.86 26.10 16.43
C GLY A 123 4.54 25.58 15.85
N ALA A 124 3.63 26.49 15.51
CA ALA A 124 2.44 26.13 14.77
C ALA A 124 2.88 25.21 13.61
N ALA A 125 2.41 23.97 13.60
CA ALA A 125 2.54 23.16 12.40
C ALA A 125 1.91 23.98 11.27
N PRO A 126 2.61 24.19 10.13
CA PRO A 126 2.05 24.97 9.03
C PRO A 126 0.71 24.34 8.63
N GLY A 127 -0.40 25.06 8.85
CA GLY A 127 -1.75 24.63 8.52
C GLY A 127 -2.63 24.09 9.66
N LEU A 128 -2.24 24.20 10.93
CA LEU A 128 -3.04 23.71 12.07
C LEU A 128 -3.81 24.80 12.85
N ASP A 129 -4.01 25.96 12.22
CA ASP A 129 -5.03 26.92 12.65
C ASP A 129 -6.08 27.03 11.56
N ASP A 130 -6.90 26.01 11.42
CA ASP A 130 -8.00 25.95 10.45
C ASP A 130 -9.38 26.11 11.11
N GLY A 131 -9.44 26.56 12.37
CA GLY A 131 -10.72 26.87 13.03
C GLY A 131 -11.70 25.68 13.06
N ALA A 132 -11.20 24.45 12.91
CA ALA A 132 -12.03 23.27 12.78
C ALA A 132 -12.78 23.01 14.10
N ASP A 133 -14.10 23.17 14.05
CA ASP A 133 -15.00 22.84 15.14
C ASP A 133 -14.91 21.34 15.45
N ARG A 134 -14.38 21.01 16.63
CA ARG A 134 -14.11 19.62 17.07
C ARG A 134 -15.38 18.81 17.33
N ASN A 135 -16.56 19.39 17.14
CA ASN A 135 -17.84 18.70 17.21
C ASN A 135 -18.36 18.19 15.85
N VAL A 136 -17.67 18.44 14.74
CA VAL A 136 -18.09 17.95 13.42
C VAL A 136 -17.56 16.53 13.19
N LYS A 137 -18.46 15.55 13.09
CA LYS A 137 -18.15 14.18 12.69
C LYS A 137 -18.58 13.96 11.24
N LEU A 138 -17.63 13.59 10.37
CA LEU A 138 -17.93 13.14 9.01
C LEU A 138 -18.37 11.68 9.06
N GLN A 139 -19.59 11.41 8.58
CA GLN A 139 -20.16 10.08 8.45
C GLN A 139 -20.59 9.85 7.01
N LEU A 140 -20.27 8.69 6.45
CA LEU A 140 -20.80 8.26 5.15
C LEU A 140 -22.33 8.15 5.25
N PRO A 141 -23.11 8.55 4.23
CA PRO A 141 -24.56 8.41 4.26
C PRO A 141 -24.95 6.95 4.54
N LEU A 142 -25.81 6.73 5.54
CA LEU A 142 -26.30 5.41 5.89
C LEU A 142 -27.18 4.88 4.77
N LEU A 143 -26.93 3.65 4.35
CA LEU A 143 -27.64 2.97 3.24
C LEU A 143 -29.13 2.67 3.54
N SER A 144 -29.70 3.19 4.64
CA SER A 144 -31.11 2.95 5.01
C SER A 144 -32.09 4.03 4.55
N ASP A 145 -31.65 5.16 3.99
CA ASP A 145 -32.57 6.18 3.48
C ASP A 145 -32.98 5.91 2.03
N ARG A 146 -33.58 4.72 1.81
CA ARG A 146 -34.54 4.50 0.73
C ARG A 146 -35.91 4.30 1.38
N ALA A 147 -36.65 5.40 1.50
CA ALA A 147 -38.11 5.37 1.57
C ALA A 147 -38.66 5.34 0.14
#